data_AF-A0A847JZL2-F1
#
_entry.id   AF-A0A847JZL2-F1
#
_cell.length_a   1.000
_cell.length_b   1.000
_cell.length_c   1.000
_cell.angle_alpha   90.00
_cell.angle_beta   90.00
_cell.angle_gamma   90.00
#
_symmetry.space_group_name_H-M   'P 1'
#
loop_
_entity.id
_entity.type
_entity.pdbx_description
1 polymer ?
#
loop_
_entity_poly.entity_id
_entity_poly.type
_entity_poly.pdbx_seq_one_letter_code
_entity_poly.pdbx_strand_id
1 'polypeptide(L)'
;KLRARLAKEQRYLRGLFSGGTFCYETQIILRKMLPDVAILSNAPIDEDSRLHDSAVSQGHSVIDLGEDEFTQGRLHPMLDPTLRNRRIVQEARDPETAVILLDIVLGFGVHPDPAGAAVEAIREAQSHLAEEGRTVLFVAHVCGTEGDPQNLRAQEARLREAGVIVLPTNAAASRLAGFILA
;
A
#
# COMPACT_ATOMS: atom_id res chain seq x y z
N LYS A 1 -3.16 -14.13 15.01
CA LYS A 1 -4.45 -14.45 14.35
C LYS A 1 -4.47 -14.03 12.86
N LEU A 2 -3.97 -12.84 12.48
CA LEU A 2 -3.88 -12.43 11.07
C LEU A 2 -2.91 -13.26 10.24
N ARG A 3 -1.67 -13.46 10.71
CA ARG A 3 -0.65 -14.30 10.05
C ARG A 3 -1.11 -15.74 9.77
N ALA A 4 -2.01 -16.29 10.59
CA ALA A 4 -2.55 -17.64 10.41
C ALA A 4 -3.47 -17.79 9.18
N ARG A 5 -3.87 -16.67 8.55
CA ARG A 5 -4.62 -16.66 7.29
C ARG A 5 -3.73 -16.74 6.06
N LEU A 6 -2.42 -16.62 6.23
CA LEU A 6 -1.44 -16.54 5.14
C LEU A 6 -0.76 -17.90 4.95
N ALA A 7 -0.47 -18.23 3.69
CA ALA A 7 0.35 -19.38 3.35
C ALA A 7 1.82 -19.14 3.75
N LYS A 8 2.64 -20.20 3.79
CA LYS A 8 4.05 -20.09 4.21
C LYS A 8 4.88 -19.28 3.21
N GLU A 9 4.47 -19.31 1.96
CA GLU A 9 5.06 -18.64 0.80
C GLU A 9 4.77 -17.13 0.83
N GLN A 10 3.67 -16.72 1.47
CA GLN A 10 3.28 -15.31 1.63
C GLN A 10 4.10 -14.66 2.73
N ARG A 11 5.20 -14.02 2.34
CA ARG A 11 6.23 -13.52 3.25
C ARG A 11 6.45 -12.03 3.18
N TYR A 12 5.98 -11.38 2.11
CA TYR A 12 6.45 -10.04 1.81
C TYR A 12 5.38 -8.94 1.88
N LEU A 13 5.87 -7.73 2.15
CA LEU A 13 5.13 -6.49 2.08
C LEU A 13 5.22 -5.89 0.69
N ARG A 14 4.11 -5.34 0.22
CA ARG A 14 4.01 -4.49 -0.97
C ARG A 14 3.35 -3.17 -0.58
N GLY A 15 4.16 -2.16 -0.27
CA GLY A 15 3.70 -0.81 0.00
C GLY A 15 3.55 -0.01 -1.28
N LEU A 16 2.38 0.58 -1.52
CA LEU A 16 2.11 1.42 -2.68
C LEU A 16 1.66 2.79 -2.18
N PHE A 17 2.56 3.76 -2.24
CA PHE A 17 2.36 5.08 -1.66
C PHE A 17 2.14 6.14 -2.73
N SER A 18 1.21 7.06 -2.46
CA SER A 18 1.00 8.28 -3.23
C SER A 18 1.68 9.49 -2.60
N GLY A 19 1.95 9.47 -1.29
CA GLY A 19 2.72 10.47 -0.58
C GLY A 19 4.10 9.95 -0.17
N GLY A 20 5.16 10.55 -0.71
CA GLY A 20 6.54 10.13 -0.45
C GLY A 20 6.97 10.16 1.02
N THR A 21 6.46 11.10 1.81
CA THR A 21 6.75 11.12 3.25
C THR A 21 6.17 9.90 3.98
N PHE A 22 5.02 9.38 3.57
CA PHE A 22 4.45 8.15 4.14
C PHE A 22 5.25 6.91 3.72
N CYS A 23 5.75 6.90 2.48
CA CYS A 23 6.69 5.88 2.01
C CYS A 23 7.96 5.89 2.87
N TYR A 24 8.58 7.06 3.05
CA TYR A 24 9.77 7.26 3.87
C TYR A 24 9.56 6.86 5.34
N GLU A 25 8.48 7.31 5.98
CA GLU A 25 8.16 6.95 7.37
C GLU A 25 8.00 5.42 7.53
N THR A 26 7.35 4.77 6.56
CA THR A 26 7.19 3.31 6.55
C THR A 26 8.53 2.61 6.48
N GLN A 27 9.47 3.08 5.65
CA GLN A 27 10.82 2.52 5.59
C GLN A 27 11.54 2.58 6.96
N ILE A 28 11.50 3.73 7.64
CA ILE A 28 12.12 3.89 8.97
C ILE A 28 11.52 2.89 9.97
N ILE A 29 10.19 2.82 10.03
CA ILE A 29 9.49 1.98 11.00
C ILE A 29 9.80 0.50 10.77
N LEU A 30 9.71 0.04 9.52
CA LEU A 30 9.92 -1.37 9.20
C LEU A 30 11.36 -1.80 9.41
N ARG A 31 12.35 -0.99 9.01
CA ARG A 31 13.77 -1.28 9.28
C ARG A 31 14.05 -1.45 10.76
N LYS A 32 13.42 -0.64 11.62
CA LYS A 32 13.56 -0.77 13.08
C LYS A 32 12.90 -2.04 13.63
N MET A 33 11.79 -2.47 13.03
CA MET A 33 11.05 -3.65 13.49
C MET A 33 11.61 -4.96 12.95
N LEU A 34 12.22 -4.94 11.77
CA LEU A 34 12.75 -6.09 11.03
C LEU A 34 14.23 -5.84 10.70
N PRO A 35 15.13 -5.80 11.70
CA PRO A 35 16.52 -5.33 11.51
C PRO A 35 17.35 -6.20 10.56
N ASP A 36 17.01 -7.49 10.44
CA ASP A 36 17.75 -8.46 9.61
C ASP A 36 17.15 -8.63 8.21
N VAL A 37 16.23 -7.75 7.81
CA VAL A 37 15.49 -7.87 6.56
C VAL A 37 15.58 -6.58 5.76
N ALA A 38 15.93 -6.69 4.48
CA ALA A 38 15.98 -5.55 3.57
C ALA A 38 14.56 -5.03 3.27
N ILE A 39 14.39 -3.72 3.39
CA ILE A 39 13.19 -2.98 2.96
C ILE A 39 13.57 -2.17 1.72
N LEU A 40 13.18 -2.66 0.55
CA LEU A 40 13.53 -2.09 -0.74
C LEU A 40 12.57 -0.97 -1.15
N SER A 41 13.08 0.01 -1.89
CA SER A 41 12.28 1.14 -2.40
C SER A 41 12.89 1.73 -3.66
N ASN A 42 12.07 2.43 -4.45
CA ASN A 42 12.52 3.27 -5.55
C ASN A 42 13.09 4.62 -5.06
N ALA A 43 12.63 5.08 -3.88
CA ALA A 43 13.16 6.23 -3.16
C ALA A 43 13.70 5.76 -1.79
N PRO A 44 14.80 5.00 -1.75
CA PRO A 44 15.26 4.37 -0.53
C PRO A 44 15.94 5.36 0.42
N ILE A 45 15.86 5.09 1.74
CA ILE A 45 16.61 5.86 2.76
C ILE A 45 18.12 5.60 2.67
N ASP A 46 18.49 4.41 2.18
CA ASP A 46 19.87 3.98 1.98
C ASP A 46 19.99 3.36 0.58
N GLU A 47 21.00 3.77 -0.19
CA GLU A 47 21.21 3.36 -1.57
C GLU A 47 21.32 1.84 -1.74
N ASP A 48 21.82 1.13 -0.72
CA ASP A 48 21.91 -0.34 -0.72
C ASP A 48 20.53 -1.03 -0.76
N SER A 49 19.45 -0.29 -0.46
CA SER A 49 18.06 -0.77 -0.54
C SER A 49 17.31 -0.33 -1.79
N ARG A 50 18.01 0.19 -2.80
CA ARG A 50 17.40 0.61 -4.06
C ARG A 50 16.86 -0.59 -4.83
N LEU A 51 15.63 -0.48 -5.33
CA LEU A 51 15.10 -1.44 -6.29
C LEU A 51 15.80 -1.30 -7.64
N HIS A 52 16.13 -2.44 -8.26
CA HIS A 52 16.70 -2.44 -9.60
C HIS A 52 15.70 -1.95 -10.66
N ASP A 53 14.44 -2.37 -10.53
CA ASP A 53 13.32 -1.94 -11.35
C ASP A 53 12.15 -1.60 -10.43
N SER A 54 11.80 -0.32 -10.35
CA SER A 54 10.70 0.17 -9.51
C SER A 54 9.33 -0.37 -9.93
N ALA A 55 9.19 -0.82 -11.18
CA ALA A 55 7.98 -1.47 -11.69
C ALA A 55 7.89 -2.96 -11.31
N VAL A 56 8.86 -3.52 -10.59
CA VAL A 56 8.85 -4.91 -10.11
C VAL A 56 9.25 -4.96 -8.65
N SER A 57 8.27 -5.18 -7.77
CA SER A 57 8.52 -5.35 -6.34
C SER A 57 9.35 -6.60 -6.06
N GLN A 58 10.29 -6.51 -5.13
CA GLN A 58 11.17 -7.61 -4.70
C GLN A 58 11.28 -7.63 -3.18
N GLY A 59 11.31 -8.83 -2.55
CA GLY A 59 11.40 -8.94 -1.09
C GLY A 59 10.35 -8.07 -0.39
N HIS A 60 10.65 -7.42 0.74
CA HIS A 60 9.76 -6.36 1.23
C HIS A 60 10.01 -5.09 0.43
N SER A 61 8.98 -4.56 -0.23
CA SER A 61 9.09 -3.36 -1.05
C SER A 61 8.09 -2.29 -0.61
N VAL A 62 8.52 -1.04 -0.63
CA VAL A 62 7.66 0.14 -0.46
C VAL A 62 7.97 1.14 -1.56
N ILE A 63 6.96 1.45 -2.37
CA ILE A 63 7.11 2.22 -3.61
C ILE A 63 6.45 3.57 -3.42
N ASP A 64 7.19 4.64 -3.69
CA ASP A 64 6.63 5.96 -3.88
C ASP A 64 6.23 6.14 -5.34
N LEU A 65 4.93 6.06 -5.61
CA LEU A 65 4.35 6.23 -6.94
C LEU A 65 4.25 7.71 -7.36
N GLY A 66 4.57 8.64 -6.45
CA GLY A 66 4.64 10.08 -6.71
C GLY A 66 5.95 10.52 -7.36
N GLU A 67 6.98 9.67 -7.32
CA GLU A 67 8.28 9.94 -7.92
C GLU A 67 8.21 10.17 -9.43
N ASP A 68 9.17 10.94 -9.95
CA ASP A 68 9.22 11.39 -11.35
C ASP A 68 9.13 10.23 -12.35
N GLU A 69 9.76 9.09 -12.03
CA GLU A 69 9.76 7.89 -12.88
C GLU A 69 8.35 7.34 -13.16
N PHE A 70 7.39 7.60 -12.27
CA PHE A 70 6.00 7.16 -12.40
C PHE A 70 5.05 8.25 -12.90
N THR A 71 5.46 9.51 -12.82
CA THR A 71 4.65 10.68 -13.17
C THR A 71 5.06 11.34 -14.49
N GLN A 72 6.17 10.92 -15.12
CA GLN A 72 6.52 11.36 -16.46
C GLN A 72 5.43 11.04 -17.50
N GLY A 73 4.82 12.10 -18.04
CA GLY A 73 3.73 11.99 -19.00
C GLY A 73 2.41 11.49 -18.42
N ARG A 74 2.27 11.47 -17.09
CA ARG A 74 1.09 11.00 -16.36
C ARG A 74 0.72 11.96 -15.23
N LEU A 75 -0.50 11.86 -14.74
CA LEU A 75 -0.90 12.60 -13.55
C LEU A 75 -0.32 11.93 -12.30
N HIS A 76 -0.01 12.75 -11.29
CA HIS A 76 0.41 12.27 -9.97
C HIS A 76 -0.64 11.32 -9.37
N PRO A 77 -0.27 10.24 -8.66
CA PRO A 77 -1.20 9.22 -8.14
C PRO A 77 -2.30 9.74 -7.21
N MET A 78 -2.09 10.91 -6.58
CA MET A 78 -3.14 11.59 -5.80
C MET A 78 -4.26 12.16 -6.68
N LEU A 79 -3.95 12.53 -7.92
CA LEU A 79 -4.92 13.07 -8.89
C LEU A 79 -5.58 11.93 -9.69
N ASP A 80 -4.76 10.99 -10.16
CA ASP A 80 -5.17 9.83 -10.95
C ASP A 80 -4.61 8.53 -10.34
N PRO A 81 -5.43 7.73 -9.64
CA PRO A 81 -4.97 6.51 -8.98
C PRO A 81 -4.80 5.31 -9.92
N THR A 82 -4.92 5.48 -11.24
CA THR A 82 -4.87 4.37 -12.22
C THR A 82 -3.63 3.49 -12.04
N LEU A 83 -2.44 4.08 -11.91
CA LEU A 83 -1.21 3.30 -11.72
C LEU A 83 -1.23 2.52 -10.39
N ARG A 84 -1.58 3.18 -9.29
CA ARG A 84 -1.68 2.54 -7.97
C ARG A 84 -2.67 1.37 -8.01
N ASN A 85 -3.83 1.56 -8.61
CA ASN A 85 -4.88 0.55 -8.70
C ASN A 85 -4.45 -0.65 -9.55
N ARG A 86 -3.79 -0.42 -10.69
CA ARG A 86 -3.17 -1.51 -11.46
C ARG A 86 -2.13 -2.26 -10.63
N ARG A 87 -1.31 -1.54 -9.86
CA ARG A 87 -0.31 -2.14 -8.96
C ARG A 87 -0.95 -2.96 -7.86
N ILE A 88 -2.07 -2.53 -7.26
CA ILE A 88 -2.80 -3.34 -6.26
C ILE A 88 -3.10 -4.75 -6.80
N VAL A 89 -3.64 -4.84 -8.02
CA VAL A 89 -3.96 -6.13 -8.65
C VAL A 89 -2.68 -6.92 -8.98
N GLN A 90 -1.67 -6.26 -9.54
CA GLN A 90 -0.37 -6.89 -9.85
C GLN A 90 0.26 -7.50 -8.59
N GLU A 91 0.35 -6.74 -7.50
CA GLU A 91 0.96 -7.19 -6.25
C GLU A 91 0.15 -8.30 -5.58
N ALA A 92 -1.18 -8.27 -5.71
CA ALA A 92 -2.02 -9.33 -5.18
C ALA A 92 -1.84 -10.66 -5.93
N ARG A 93 -1.51 -10.62 -7.23
CA ARG A 93 -1.24 -11.83 -8.04
C ARG A 93 0.11 -12.47 -7.75
N ASP A 94 1.03 -11.76 -7.09
CA ASP A 94 2.27 -12.35 -6.63
C ASP A 94 1.97 -13.33 -5.46
N PRO A 95 2.33 -14.63 -5.59
CA PRO A 95 2.08 -15.63 -4.57
C PRO A 95 2.83 -15.36 -3.26
N GLU A 96 3.92 -14.58 -3.29
CA GLU A 96 4.72 -14.26 -2.10
C GLU A 96 4.19 -13.05 -1.31
N THR A 97 3.20 -12.34 -1.84
CA THR A 97 2.60 -11.17 -1.18
C THR A 97 1.76 -11.60 0.02
N ALA A 98 2.13 -11.12 1.20
CA ALA A 98 1.38 -11.28 2.45
C ALA A 98 0.51 -10.05 2.77
N VAL A 99 1.10 -8.86 2.60
CA VAL A 99 0.47 -7.60 2.97
C VAL A 99 0.61 -6.60 1.83
N ILE A 100 -0.49 -5.94 1.48
CA ILE A 100 -0.49 -4.73 0.65
C ILE A 100 -0.80 -3.54 1.56
N LEU A 101 0.10 -2.56 1.60
CA LEU A 101 -0.01 -1.36 2.44
C LEU A 101 -0.21 -0.13 1.56
N LEU A 102 -1.24 0.66 1.87
CA LEU A 102 -1.67 1.81 1.08
C LEU A 102 -1.75 3.08 1.93
N ASP A 103 -1.49 4.23 1.33
CA ASP A 103 -1.98 5.52 1.79
C ASP A 103 -3.11 6.02 0.88
N ILE A 104 -4.10 6.68 1.47
CA ILE A 104 -5.15 7.41 0.77
C ILE A 104 -5.07 8.85 1.25
N VAL A 105 -4.55 9.74 0.43
CA VAL A 105 -4.50 11.18 0.76
C VAL A 105 -5.76 11.84 0.24
N LEU A 106 -6.33 12.77 1.03
CA LEU A 106 -7.52 13.57 0.70
C LEU A 106 -7.13 15.05 0.55
N GLY A 107 -8.12 15.87 0.17
CA GLY A 107 -7.96 17.32 0.09
C GLY A 107 -8.30 17.90 -1.27
N PHE A 108 -8.12 19.20 -1.40
CA PHE A 108 -8.38 19.91 -2.66
C PHE A 108 -7.42 19.48 -3.76
N GLY A 109 -7.93 19.35 -4.98
CA GLY A 109 -7.16 18.93 -6.16
C GLY A 109 -6.96 17.43 -6.28
N VAL A 110 -7.07 16.67 -5.19
CA VAL A 110 -7.00 15.20 -5.18
C VAL A 110 -8.21 14.59 -5.90
N HIS A 111 -8.07 13.34 -6.37
CA HIS A 111 -9.17 12.53 -6.88
C HIS A 111 -10.45 12.67 -6.01
N PRO A 112 -11.65 12.74 -6.60
CA PRO A 112 -12.88 13.00 -5.85
C PRO A 112 -13.33 11.83 -4.95
N ASP A 113 -12.88 10.60 -5.25
CA ASP A 113 -13.14 9.42 -4.43
C ASP A 113 -11.96 8.42 -4.47
N PRO A 114 -10.83 8.74 -3.82
CA PRO A 114 -9.59 7.97 -3.94
C PRO A 114 -9.68 6.59 -3.27
N ALA A 115 -10.47 6.44 -2.19
CA ALA A 115 -10.73 5.15 -1.56
C ALA A 115 -11.66 4.29 -2.42
N GLY A 116 -12.70 4.86 -3.03
CA GLY A 116 -13.57 4.09 -3.92
C GLY A 116 -12.81 3.53 -5.11
N ALA A 117 -11.96 4.34 -5.73
CA ALA A 117 -11.08 3.87 -6.79
C ALA A 117 -10.16 2.72 -6.33
N ALA A 118 -9.61 2.78 -5.11
CA ALA A 118 -8.81 1.68 -4.55
C ALA A 118 -9.66 0.42 -4.31
N VAL A 119 -10.88 0.58 -3.79
CA VAL A 119 -11.77 -0.54 -3.45
C VAL A 119 -12.13 -1.37 -4.67
N GLU A 120 -12.35 -0.76 -5.83
CA GLU A 120 -12.61 -1.51 -7.06
C GLU A 120 -11.43 -2.43 -7.42
N ALA A 121 -10.20 -1.94 -7.35
CA ALA A 121 -8.99 -2.75 -7.58
C ALA A 121 -8.77 -3.81 -6.49
N ILE A 122 -9.11 -3.49 -5.23
CA ILE A 122 -9.02 -4.44 -4.10
C ILE A 122 -10.02 -5.59 -4.29
N ARG A 123 -11.24 -5.30 -4.76
CA ARG A 123 -12.26 -6.33 -5.03
C ARG A 123 -11.87 -7.22 -6.19
N GLU A 124 -11.29 -6.65 -7.25
CA GLU A 124 -10.71 -7.44 -8.35
C GLU A 124 -9.61 -8.37 -7.84
N ALA A 125 -8.66 -7.83 -7.08
CA ALA A 125 -7.60 -8.62 -6.43
C ALA A 125 -8.15 -9.73 -5.53
N GLN A 126 -9.14 -9.42 -4.69
CA GLN A 126 -9.80 -10.39 -3.81
C GLN A 126 -10.50 -11.51 -4.57
N SER A 127 -11.09 -11.20 -5.74
CA SER A 127 -11.75 -12.19 -6.59
C SER A 127 -10.74 -13.21 -7.12
N HIS A 128 -9.60 -12.75 -7.64
CA HIS A 128 -8.51 -13.63 -8.06
C HIS A 128 -7.93 -14.47 -6.92
N LEU A 129 -7.72 -13.84 -5.75
CA LEU A 129 -7.24 -14.54 -4.57
C LEU A 129 -8.21 -15.64 -4.11
N ALA A 130 -9.51 -15.40 -4.22
CA ALA A 130 -10.53 -16.38 -3.88
C ALA A 130 -10.53 -17.59 -4.82
N GLU A 131 -10.32 -17.37 -6.13
CA GLU A 131 -10.14 -18.44 -7.12
C GLU A 131 -8.92 -19.33 -6.79
N GLU A 132 -7.85 -18.74 -6.26
CA GLU A 132 -6.64 -19.44 -5.80
C GLU A 132 -6.77 -20.04 -4.39
N GLY A 133 -7.86 -19.79 -3.67
CA GLY A 133 -8.01 -20.18 -2.26
C GLY A 133 -7.00 -19.49 -1.33
N ARG A 134 -6.49 -18.31 -1.72
CA ARG A 134 -5.48 -17.53 -1.01
C ARG A 134 -6.07 -16.24 -0.45
N THR A 135 -5.35 -15.56 0.43
CA THR A 135 -5.76 -14.26 0.97
C THR A 135 -4.55 -13.35 1.11
N VAL A 136 -4.70 -12.08 0.72
CA VAL A 136 -3.74 -11.01 1.04
C VAL A 136 -4.38 -10.07 2.05
N LEU A 137 -3.59 -9.57 3.00
CA LEU A 137 -4.05 -8.59 3.97
C LEU A 137 -3.85 -7.18 3.42
N PHE A 138 -4.95 -6.47 3.20
CA PHE A 138 -4.92 -5.06 2.81
C PHE A 138 -4.93 -4.18 4.07
N VAL A 139 -3.96 -3.28 4.17
CA VAL A 139 -3.81 -2.34 5.28
C VAL A 139 -3.73 -0.94 4.69
N ALA A 140 -4.39 0.04 5.31
CA ALA A 140 -4.36 1.41 4.82
C ALA A 140 -4.35 2.45 5.94
N HIS A 141 -3.83 3.63 5.60
CA HIS A 141 -4.07 4.87 6.32
C HIS A 141 -4.75 5.88 5.40
N VAL A 142 -5.76 6.59 5.90
CA VAL A 142 -6.37 7.72 5.19
C VAL A 142 -5.90 9.02 5.83
N CYS A 143 -5.18 9.85 5.08
CA CYS A 143 -4.71 11.15 5.51
C CYS A 143 -5.63 12.26 4.98
N GLY A 144 -6.30 12.95 5.88
CA GLY A 144 -7.23 14.02 5.56
C GLY A 144 -8.12 14.35 6.75
N THR A 145 -9.21 15.07 6.49
CA THR A 145 -10.15 15.56 7.49
C THR A 145 -11.59 15.29 7.07
N GLU A 146 -12.52 15.41 8.02
CA GLU A 146 -13.97 15.32 7.72
C GLU A 146 -14.46 16.48 6.85
N GLY A 147 -13.73 17.60 6.82
CA GLY A 147 -14.05 18.79 6.03
C GLY A 147 -13.47 18.78 4.61
N ASP A 148 -12.63 17.80 4.27
CA ASP A 148 -12.14 17.66 2.88
C ASP A 148 -13.27 17.26 1.94
N PRO A 149 -13.20 17.62 0.64
CA PRO A 149 -14.25 17.32 -0.34
C PRO A 149 -14.66 15.83 -0.41
N GLN A 150 -13.72 14.93 -0.13
CA GLN A 150 -13.91 13.48 -0.17
C GLN A 150 -14.54 12.90 1.12
N ASN A 151 -14.52 13.68 2.22
CA ASN A 151 -14.90 13.31 3.59
C ASN A 151 -14.14 12.09 4.17
N LEU A 152 -13.28 12.32 5.16
CA LEU A 152 -12.47 11.27 5.81
C LEU A 152 -13.28 10.04 6.23
N ARG A 153 -14.38 10.21 6.97
CA ARG A 153 -15.16 9.07 7.49
C ARG A 153 -15.75 8.23 6.38
N ALA A 154 -16.27 8.84 5.32
CA ALA A 154 -16.82 8.14 4.18
C ALA A 154 -15.75 7.31 3.46
N GLN A 155 -14.56 7.88 3.27
CA GLN A 155 -13.43 7.18 2.63
C GLN A 155 -12.94 5.99 3.47
N GLU A 156 -12.80 6.17 4.79
CA GLU A 156 -12.41 5.06 5.67
C GLU A 156 -13.48 3.97 5.76
N ALA A 157 -14.76 4.34 5.83
CA ALA A 157 -15.86 3.38 5.89
C ALA A 157 -15.87 2.49 4.65
N ARG A 158 -15.69 3.08 3.46
CA ARG A 158 -15.63 2.36 2.19
C ARG A 158 -14.50 1.33 2.15
N LEU A 159 -13.32 1.68 2.65
CA LEU A 159 -12.19 0.74 2.77
C LEU A 159 -12.50 -0.40 3.74
N ARG A 160 -13.07 -0.09 4.92
CA ARG A 160 -13.42 -1.09 5.94
C ARG A 160 -14.48 -2.07 5.42
N GLU A 161 -15.47 -1.59 4.68
CA GLU A 161 -16.49 -2.42 4.02
C GLU A 161 -15.88 -3.38 2.99
N ALA A 162 -14.79 -2.99 2.32
CA ALA A 162 -14.03 -3.85 1.42
C ALA A 162 -13.05 -4.79 2.15
N GLY A 163 -13.08 -4.84 3.49
CA GLY A 163 -12.22 -5.70 4.29
C GLY A 163 -10.79 -5.19 4.52
N VAL A 164 -10.53 -3.91 4.19
CA VAL A 164 -9.23 -3.28 4.46
C VAL A 164 -9.11 -2.93 5.94
N ILE A 165 -7.95 -3.21 6.53
CA ILE A 165 -7.63 -2.81 7.90
C ILE A 165 -7.16 -1.35 7.87
N VAL A 166 -8.04 -0.42 8.26
CA VAL A 166 -7.76 1.02 8.25
C VAL A 166 -7.28 1.49 9.62
N LEU A 167 -6.09 2.10 9.66
CA LEU A 167 -5.44 2.58 10.89
C LEU A 167 -5.40 4.12 10.94
N PRO A 168 -5.39 4.70 12.15
CA PRO A 168 -5.51 6.15 12.33
C PRO A 168 -4.28 6.93 11.83
N THR A 169 -3.12 6.29 11.69
CA THR A 169 -1.89 6.91 11.19
C THR A 169 -1.12 5.95 10.28
N ASN A 170 -0.32 6.53 9.38
CA ASN A 170 0.61 5.74 8.56
C ASN A 170 1.56 4.92 9.46
N ALA A 171 2.16 5.54 10.48
CA ALA A 171 2.97 4.82 11.46
C ALA A 171 2.28 3.61 12.11
N ALA A 172 0.98 3.71 12.45
CA ALA A 172 0.23 2.58 13.00
C ALA A 172 0.01 1.47 11.95
N ALA A 173 -0.28 1.84 10.71
CA ALA A 173 -0.42 0.91 9.59
C ALA A 173 0.90 0.17 9.31
N SER A 174 2.03 0.88 9.25
CA SER A 174 3.37 0.31 9.03
C SER A 174 3.79 -0.62 10.17
N ARG A 175 3.47 -0.25 11.43
CA ARG A 175 3.71 -1.14 12.58
C ARG A 175 2.89 -2.42 12.51
N LEU A 176 1.61 -2.33 12.16
CA LEU A 176 0.77 -3.52 12.00
C LEU A 176 1.34 -4.44 10.91
N ALA A 177 1.75 -3.88 9.77
CA ALA A 177 2.41 -4.63 8.71
C ALA A 177 3.68 -5.33 9.24
N GLY A 178 4.55 -4.61 9.95
CA GLY A 178 5.74 -5.19 10.59
C GLY A 178 5.41 -6.34 11.55
N PHE A 179 4.39 -6.19 12.40
CA PHE A 179 3.94 -7.26 13.32
C PHE A 179 3.34 -8.49 12.61
N ILE A 180 2.73 -8.32 11.44
CA ILE A 180 2.22 -9.45 10.65
C ILE A 180 3.38 -10.27 10.08
N LEU A 181 4.48 -9.60 9.72
CA LEU A 181 5.60 -10.16 8.98
C LEU A 181 6.72 -10.72 9.88
N ALA A 182 6.83 -10.22 11.12
CA ALA A 182 7.67 -10.79 12.17
C ALA A 182 7.16 -12.18 12.59
#